data_AF-A0A502GVW8-F1
#
_entry.id   AF-A0A502GVW8-F1
#
_cell.length_a   1.000
_cell.length_b   1.000
_cell.length_c   1.000
_cell.angle_alpha   90.00
_cell.angle_beta   90.00
_cell.angle_gamma   90.00
#
_symmetry.space_group_name_H-M   'P 1'
#
loop_
_entity.id
_entity.type
_entity.pdbx_description
1 polymer ?
#
loop_
_entity_poly.entity_id
_entity_poly.type
_entity_poly.pdbx_seq_one_letter_code
_entity_poly.pdbx_strand_id
1 'polypeptide(L)'
;MALVRLANLNDYESVDVLGRTMFKITWCPTLCPGSPTEDPREGLELFNEWQCAVAAGLDNLPGPAEKLAVIVHWCLTTGSPDRVNLAKELVKANRDKGYEVGLEFNNNDYAEPGLGYRYELAFLKTQIRLLAAAQVMQLQNLIQVVEYD
;
A
#
# COMPACT_ATOMS: atom_id res chain seq x y z
N MET A 1 -10.42 25.45 1.89
CA MET A 1 -10.10 24.85 0.58
C MET A 1 -8.62 24.55 0.58
N ALA A 2 -8.26 23.28 0.41
CA ALA A 2 -6.85 22.89 0.30
C ALA A 2 -6.31 23.43 -1.03
N LEU A 3 -5.13 24.06 -1.00
CA LEU A 3 -4.43 24.46 -2.21
C LEU A 3 -3.74 23.22 -2.77
N VAL A 4 -4.22 22.73 -3.91
CA VAL A 4 -3.69 21.56 -4.61
C VAL A 4 -2.81 21.99 -5.78
N ARG A 5 -1.79 21.19 -6.10
CA ARG A 5 -0.93 21.42 -7.25
C ARG A 5 -1.34 20.46 -8.35
N LEU A 6 -1.75 20.99 -9.50
CA LEU A 6 -1.92 20.19 -10.71
C LEU A 6 -0.56 19.85 -11.30
N ALA A 7 -0.45 18.65 -11.86
CA ALA A 7 0.73 18.22 -12.61
C ALA A 7 0.64 18.69 -14.07
N ASN A 8 1.81 18.74 -14.70
CA ASN A 8 2.02 18.84 -16.14
C ASN A 8 2.81 17.63 -16.64
N LEU A 9 2.85 17.40 -17.96
CA LEU A 9 3.64 16.32 -18.55
C LEU A 9 5.14 16.40 -18.20
N ASN A 10 5.67 17.62 -18.02
CA ASN A 10 7.07 17.83 -17.65
C ASN A 10 7.39 17.45 -16.19
N ASP A 11 6.37 17.24 -15.35
CA ASP A 11 6.54 16.79 -13.96
C ASP A 11 6.75 15.27 -13.87
N TYR A 12 6.53 14.53 -14.97
CA TYR A 12 6.74 13.09 -15.04
C TYR A 12 8.18 12.77 -15.36
N GLU A 13 8.80 11.96 -14.50
CA GLU A 13 10.12 11.39 -14.74
C GLU A 13 10.01 9.89 -14.98
N SER A 14 10.77 9.40 -15.95
CA SER A 14 10.89 7.98 -16.23
C SER A 14 11.66 7.29 -15.11
N VAL A 15 11.05 6.26 -14.53
CA VAL A 15 11.62 5.41 -13.49
C VAL A 15 11.53 3.98 -13.96
N ASP A 16 12.65 3.26 -13.83
CA ASP A 16 12.65 1.82 -14.01
C ASP A 16 11.99 1.15 -12.80
N VAL A 17 10.88 0.46 -13.03
CA VAL A 17 10.18 -0.34 -12.04
C VAL A 17 10.09 -1.76 -12.57
N LEU A 18 10.82 -2.68 -11.94
CA LEU A 18 10.84 -4.10 -12.31
C LEU A 18 11.22 -4.34 -13.79
N GLY A 19 12.17 -3.56 -14.34
CA GLY A 19 12.61 -3.67 -15.73
C GLY A 19 11.61 -3.11 -16.76
N ARG A 20 10.60 -2.36 -16.30
CA ARG A 20 9.66 -1.61 -17.13
C ARG A 20 9.84 -0.12 -16.89
N THR A 21 9.89 0.65 -17.96
CA THR A 21 9.88 2.12 -17.88
C THR A 21 8.49 2.58 -17.50
N MET A 22 8.34 3.06 -16.26
CA MET A 22 7.14 3.75 -15.80
C MET A 22 7.45 5.23 -15.60
N PHE A 23 6.43 6.05 -15.45
CA PHE A 23 6.55 7.49 -15.25
C PHE A 23 5.90 7.88 -13.93
N LYS A 24 6.61 8.65 -13.12
CA LYS A 24 6.09 9.12 -11.82
C LYS A 24 6.24 10.63 -11.67
N ILE A 25 5.37 11.23 -10.87
CA ILE A 25 5.45 12.64 -10.48
C ILE A 25 6.39 12.76 -9.27
N THR A 26 7.55 13.39 -9.43
CA THR A 26 8.60 13.34 -8.41
C THR A 26 8.34 14.19 -7.17
N TRP A 27 7.57 15.25 -7.31
CA TRP A 27 7.20 16.10 -6.17
C TRP A 27 6.02 15.53 -5.36
N CYS A 28 5.36 14.46 -5.85
CA CYS A 28 4.30 13.77 -5.12
C CYS A 28 4.88 12.46 -4.54
N PRO A 29 5.18 12.40 -3.23
CA PRO A 29 5.86 11.25 -2.63
C PRO A 29 4.94 10.04 -2.41
N THR A 30 3.62 10.22 -2.55
CA THR A 30 2.60 9.19 -2.32
C THR A 30 2.25 8.48 -3.62
N LEU A 31 1.92 7.19 -3.52
CA LEU A 31 1.24 6.48 -4.59
C LEU A 31 -0.14 7.13 -4.78
N CYS A 32 -0.31 7.76 -5.93
CA CYS A 32 -1.51 8.50 -6.29
C CYS A 32 -2.06 7.97 -7.61
N PRO A 33 -3.37 8.12 -7.86
CA PRO A 33 -3.93 7.88 -9.19
C PRO A 33 -3.08 8.58 -10.26
N GLY A 34 -2.64 7.82 -11.26
CA GLY A 34 -1.79 8.33 -12.34
C GLY A 34 -0.30 8.46 -12.06
N SER A 35 0.21 8.01 -10.89
CA SER A 35 1.66 7.98 -10.60
C SER A 35 2.05 6.85 -9.63
N PRO A 36 2.83 5.83 -10.06
CA PRO A 36 3.44 5.66 -11.38
C PRO A 36 2.45 5.16 -12.45
N THR A 37 2.71 5.49 -13.72
CA THR A 37 1.92 5.14 -14.91
C THR A 37 2.81 4.65 -16.06
N GLU A 38 2.27 3.87 -17.00
CA GLU A 38 2.98 3.51 -18.25
C GLU A 38 2.86 4.63 -19.31
N ASP A 39 1.76 5.40 -19.30
CA ASP A 39 1.56 6.59 -20.16
C ASP A 39 1.42 7.86 -19.31
N PRO A 40 2.35 8.83 -19.42
CA PRO A 40 2.25 10.13 -18.76
C PRO A 40 0.99 10.92 -19.07
N ARG A 41 0.40 10.76 -20.26
CA ARG A 41 -0.82 11.50 -20.66
C ARG A 41 -2.04 10.98 -19.92
N GLU A 42 -2.21 9.67 -19.87
CA GLU A 42 -3.29 9.03 -19.10
C GLU A 42 -3.09 9.26 -17.59
N GLY A 43 -1.86 9.15 -17.12
CA GLY A 43 -1.55 9.42 -15.71
C GLY A 43 -1.83 10.87 -15.32
N LEU A 44 -1.52 11.83 -16.20
CA LEU A 44 -1.76 13.24 -15.94
C LEU A 44 -3.24 13.57 -15.73
N GLU A 45 -4.11 13.00 -16.56
CA GLU A 45 -5.56 13.20 -16.47
C GLU A 45 -6.08 12.65 -15.13
N LEU A 46 -5.74 11.40 -14.82
CA LEU A 46 -6.10 10.73 -13.57
C LEU A 46 -5.57 11.48 -12.33
N PHE A 47 -4.33 11.97 -12.40
CA PHE A 47 -3.72 12.69 -11.29
C PHE A 47 -4.38 14.06 -11.08
N ASN A 48 -4.68 14.80 -12.15
CA ASN A 48 -5.30 16.13 -12.05
C ASN A 48 -6.77 16.04 -11.64
N GLU A 49 -7.50 15.03 -12.12
CA GLU A 49 -8.85 14.73 -11.65
C GLU A 49 -8.85 14.41 -10.14
N TRP A 50 -7.89 13.58 -9.71
CA TRP A 50 -7.68 13.28 -8.31
C TRP A 50 -7.35 14.53 -7.47
N GLN A 51 -6.42 15.38 -7.90
CA GLN A 51 -6.11 16.64 -7.21
C GLN A 51 -7.33 17.57 -7.10
N CYS A 52 -8.19 17.61 -8.13
CA CYS A 52 -9.44 18.36 -8.08
C CYS A 52 -10.42 17.77 -7.05
N ALA A 53 -10.52 16.44 -6.94
CA ALA A 53 -11.30 15.76 -5.91
C ALA A 53 -10.77 16.07 -4.49
N VAL A 54 -9.44 16.10 -4.32
CA VAL A 54 -8.77 16.51 -3.07
C VAL A 54 -9.15 17.94 -2.68
N ALA A 55 -9.06 18.86 -3.63
CA ALA A 55 -9.39 20.27 -3.41
C ALA A 55 -10.86 20.48 -3.00
N ALA A 56 -11.74 19.67 -3.60
CA ALA A 56 -13.17 19.63 -3.32
C ALA A 56 -13.51 18.97 -1.98
N GLY A 57 -12.53 18.37 -1.28
CA GLY A 57 -12.75 17.60 -0.06
C GLY A 57 -13.47 16.28 -0.30
N LEU A 58 -13.48 15.79 -1.54
CA LEU A 58 -14.03 14.50 -1.93
C LEU A 58 -13.01 13.37 -1.79
N ASP A 59 -11.74 13.72 -1.58
CA ASP A 59 -10.67 12.76 -1.41
C ASP A 59 -10.58 12.27 0.03
N ASN A 60 -11.43 11.30 0.35
CA ASN A 60 -11.24 10.42 1.51
C ASN A 60 -10.26 9.30 1.14
N LEU A 61 -9.08 9.63 0.57
CA LEU A 61 -8.04 8.62 0.47
C LEU A 61 -7.62 8.27 1.89
N PRO A 62 -7.78 7.00 2.30
CA PRO A 62 -7.46 6.62 3.65
C PRO A 62 -6.00 6.96 3.93
N GLY A 63 -5.75 7.65 5.04
CA GLY A 63 -4.40 7.93 5.50
C GLY A 63 -3.62 6.61 5.69
N PRO A 64 -2.27 6.65 5.78
CA PRO A 64 -1.47 5.43 5.96
C PRO A 64 -1.96 4.53 7.11
N ALA A 65 -2.44 5.11 8.21
CA ALA A 65 -2.99 4.36 9.33
C ALA A 65 -4.34 3.69 9.00
N GLU A 66 -5.19 4.34 8.21
CA GLU A 66 -6.48 3.80 7.77
C GLU A 66 -6.28 2.70 6.73
N LYS A 67 -5.33 2.86 5.80
CA LYS A 67 -4.92 1.79 4.87
C LYS A 67 -4.45 0.56 5.62
N LEU A 68 -3.57 0.74 6.61
CA LEU A 68 -3.14 -0.37 7.45
C LEU A 68 -4.30 -1.01 8.21
N ALA A 69 -5.23 -0.21 8.73
CA ALA A 69 -6.41 -0.71 9.42
C ALA A 69 -7.30 -1.57 8.50
N VAL A 70 -7.48 -1.17 7.23
CA VAL A 70 -8.19 -1.96 6.22
C VAL A 70 -7.48 -3.29 5.96
N ILE A 71 -6.15 -3.28 5.79
CA ILE A 71 -5.37 -4.50 5.57
C ILE A 71 -5.47 -5.46 6.77
N VAL A 72 -5.31 -4.94 7.99
CA VAL A 72 -5.43 -5.73 9.23
C VAL A 72 -6.85 -6.29 9.36
N HIS A 73 -7.87 -5.47 9.10
CA HIS A 73 -9.27 -5.92 9.14
C HIS A 73 -9.55 -7.01 8.11
N TRP A 74 -9.04 -6.85 6.89
CA TRP A 74 -9.17 -7.85 5.83
C TRP A 74 -8.51 -9.18 6.23
N CYS A 75 -7.31 -9.12 6.83
CA CYS A 75 -6.62 -10.32 7.30
C CYS A 75 -7.44 -11.09 8.34
N LEU A 76 -8.11 -10.38 9.25
CA LEU A 76 -8.86 -10.98 10.36
C LEU A 76 -10.26 -11.49 9.96
N THR A 77 -10.86 -10.94 8.90
CA THR A 77 -12.24 -11.25 8.51
C THR A 77 -12.36 -12.21 7.33
N THR A 78 -11.36 -12.25 6.45
CA THR A 78 -11.40 -13.15 5.29
C THR A 78 -10.83 -14.52 5.61
N GLY A 79 -11.18 -15.52 4.79
CA GLY A 79 -10.64 -16.88 4.85
C GLY A 79 -9.60 -17.19 3.78
N SER A 80 -9.04 -16.19 3.10
CA SER A 80 -8.06 -16.39 2.03
C SER A 80 -6.73 -16.95 2.57
N PRO A 81 -6.03 -17.85 1.87
CA PRO A 81 -4.69 -18.29 2.26
C PRO A 81 -3.69 -17.11 2.37
N ASP A 82 -3.84 -16.09 1.53
CA ASP A 82 -2.97 -14.91 1.47
C ASP A 82 -2.97 -14.12 2.79
N ARG A 83 -4.06 -14.20 3.55
CA ARG A 83 -4.21 -13.50 4.83
C ARG A 83 -3.16 -13.94 5.85
N VAL A 84 -2.74 -15.20 5.80
CA VAL A 84 -1.75 -15.76 6.71
C VAL A 84 -0.38 -15.22 6.36
N ASN A 85 -0.05 -15.14 5.07
CA ASN A 85 1.21 -14.59 4.59
C ASN A 85 1.31 -13.09 4.93
N LEU A 86 0.23 -12.32 4.73
CA LEU A 86 0.18 -10.91 5.14
C LEU A 86 0.29 -10.74 6.66
N ALA A 87 -0.39 -11.59 7.45
CA ALA A 87 -0.29 -11.56 8.91
C ALA A 87 1.14 -11.87 9.40
N LYS A 88 1.83 -12.83 8.77
CA LYS A 88 3.24 -13.15 9.07
C LYS A 88 4.14 -11.94 8.82
N GLU A 89 3.98 -11.26 7.69
CA GLU A 89 4.70 -10.03 7.36
C GLU A 89 4.46 -8.92 8.40
N LEU A 90 3.19 -8.66 8.73
CA LEU A 90 2.78 -7.65 9.71
C LEU A 90 3.36 -7.90 11.10
N VAL A 91 3.25 -9.14 11.61
CA VAL A 91 3.75 -9.50 12.94
C VAL A 91 5.28 -9.44 12.98
N LYS A 92 5.95 -9.93 11.93
CA LYS A 92 7.41 -9.89 11.84
C LYS A 92 7.93 -8.46 11.77
N ALA A 93 7.33 -7.62 10.92
CA ALA A 93 7.71 -6.21 10.78
C ALA A 93 7.34 -5.35 12.00
N ASN A 94 6.34 -5.74 12.80
CA ASN A 94 6.11 -5.09 14.08
C ASN A 94 7.18 -5.47 15.12
N ARG A 95 7.49 -6.78 15.27
CA ARG A 95 8.34 -7.31 16.35
C ARG A 95 9.84 -7.16 16.12
N ASP A 96 10.31 -7.47 14.92
CA ASP A 96 11.74 -7.48 14.62
C ASP A 96 12.17 -6.09 14.16
N LYS A 97 13.00 -5.42 14.95
CA LYS A 97 13.51 -4.07 14.66
C LYS A 97 14.37 -4.01 13.39
N GLY A 98 14.95 -5.14 12.96
CA GLY A 98 15.77 -5.23 11.75
C GLY A 98 14.97 -5.62 10.50
N TYR A 99 13.72 -6.03 10.64
CA TYR A 99 12.88 -6.43 9.52
C TYR A 99 11.98 -5.29 9.04
N GLU A 100 12.06 -5.00 7.75
CA GLU A 100 11.14 -4.10 7.07
C GLU A 100 10.49 -4.84 5.90
N VAL A 101 9.19 -4.60 5.70
CA VAL A 101 8.50 -5.14 4.53
C VAL A 101 9.05 -4.44 3.29
N GLY A 102 9.72 -5.19 2.43
CA GLY A 102 10.23 -4.74 1.15
C GLY A 102 9.29 -5.05 -0.01
N LEU A 103 9.63 -4.51 -1.18
CA LEU A 103 9.00 -4.86 -2.46
C LEU A 103 9.54 -6.18 -3.04
N GLU A 104 10.58 -6.75 -2.43
CA GLU A 104 11.15 -8.04 -2.82
C GLU A 104 10.31 -9.18 -2.21
N PHE A 105 9.37 -9.70 -3.01
CA PHE A 105 8.58 -10.89 -2.69
C PHE A 105 8.14 -11.61 -3.97
N ASN A 106 7.68 -12.85 -3.84
CA ASN A 106 7.16 -13.61 -4.97
C ASN A 106 5.67 -13.29 -5.19
N ASN A 107 5.34 -12.67 -6.32
CA ASN A 107 3.97 -12.30 -6.66
C ASN A 107 3.03 -13.51 -6.73
N ASN A 108 3.56 -14.71 -7.02
CA ASN A 108 2.74 -15.92 -7.12
C ASN A 108 2.26 -16.44 -5.74
N ASP A 109 2.77 -15.89 -4.64
CA ASP A 109 2.37 -16.26 -3.28
C ASP A 109 1.07 -15.55 -2.83
N TYR A 110 0.52 -14.67 -3.69
CA TYR A 110 -0.65 -13.86 -3.39
C TYR A 110 -1.60 -13.78 -4.60
N ALA A 111 -2.91 -13.83 -4.35
CA ALA A 111 -3.94 -13.47 -5.31
C ALA A 111 -4.53 -12.09 -4.99
N GLU A 112 -5.25 -11.48 -5.94
CA GLU A 112 -6.00 -10.25 -5.66
C GLU A 112 -7.19 -10.54 -4.73
N PRO A 113 -7.47 -9.70 -3.71
CA PRO A 113 -6.85 -8.39 -3.42
C PRO A 113 -5.60 -8.46 -2.52
N GLY A 114 -5.18 -9.64 -2.08
CA GLY A 114 -4.04 -9.85 -1.18
C GLY A 114 -2.70 -9.37 -1.76
N LEU A 115 -2.51 -9.50 -3.07
CA LEU A 115 -1.33 -8.99 -3.78
C LEU A 115 -1.23 -7.46 -3.67
N GLY A 116 -2.33 -6.74 -3.94
CA GLY A 116 -2.39 -5.29 -3.73
C GLY A 116 -2.02 -4.87 -2.30
N TYR A 117 -2.58 -5.54 -1.30
CA TYR A 117 -2.22 -5.27 0.10
C TYR A 117 -0.76 -5.55 0.42
N ARG A 118 -0.16 -6.60 -0.16
CA ARG A 118 1.25 -6.91 0.03
C ARG A 118 2.17 -5.80 -0.49
N TYR A 119 1.82 -5.17 -1.61
CA TYR A 119 2.54 -4.00 -2.13
C TYR A 119 2.40 -2.80 -1.19
N GLU A 120 1.19 -2.54 -0.69
CA GLU A 120 0.95 -1.42 0.23
C GLU A 120 1.77 -1.53 1.52
N LEU A 121 1.94 -2.72 2.08
CA LEU A 121 2.71 -2.93 3.32
C LEU A 121 4.15 -2.40 3.25
N ALA A 122 4.78 -2.40 2.07
CA ALA A 122 6.14 -1.88 1.90
C ALA A 122 6.26 -0.37 2.20
N PHE A 123 5.14 0.35 2.11
CA PHE A 123 5.07 1.80 2.36
C PHE A 123 4.49 2.15 3.74
N LEU A 124 3.97 1.17 4.47
CA LEU A 124 3.30 1.34 5.77
C LEU A 124 4.21 1.03 6.97
N LYS A 125 5.54 1.02 6.76
CA LYS A 125 6.54 0.61 7.76
C LYS A 125 6.35 1.29 9.11
N THR A 126 6.17 2.62 9.11
CA THR A 126 5.96 3.40 10.34
C THR A 126 4.67 3.00 11.05
N GLN A 127 3.58 2.79 10.30
CA GLN A 127 2.28 2.45 10.86
C GLN A 127 2.26 1.01 11.39
N ILE A 128 2.96 0.09 10.72
CA ILE A 128 3.12 -1.30 11.17
C ILE A 128 3.81 -1.34 12.54
N ARG A 129 4.83 -0.49 12.77
CA ARG A 129 5.49 -0.37 14.09
C ARG A 129 4.57 0.17 15.18
N LEU A 130 3.57 0.97 14.80
CA LEU A 130 2.61 1.58 15.71
C LEU A 130 1.35 0.73 15.94
N LEU A 131 1.28 -0.48 15.38
CA LEU A 131 0.15 -1.39 15.60
C LEU A 131 -0.03 -1.67 17.09
N ALA A 132 -1.30 -1.67 17.52
CA ALA A 132 -1.65 -2.00 18.89
C ALA A 132 -1.33 -3.46 19.20
N ALA A 133 -0.82 -3.74 20.40
CA ALA A 133 -0.47 -5.09 20.83
C ALA A 133 -1.63 -6.09 20.67
N ALA A 134 -2.87 -5.65 20.91
CA ALA A 134 -4.07 -6.46 20.72
C ALA A 134 -4.24 -6.93 19.27
N GLN A 135 -4.01 -6.05 18.28
CA GLN A 135 -4.10 -6.41 16.86
C GLN A 135 -2.97 -7.38 16.46
N VAL A 136 -1.75 -7.16 16.97
CA VAL A 136 -0.61 -8.06 16.72
C VAL A 136 -0.90 -9.46 17.28
N MET A 137 -1.51 -9.55 18.47
CA MET A 137 -1.91 -10.84 19.05
C MET A 137 -2.99 -11.54 18.22
N GLN A 138 -4.00 -10.82 17.73
CA GLN A 138 -5.03 -11.40 16.86
C GLN A 138 -4.43 -11.95 15.56
N LEU A 139 -3.52 -11.21 14.94
CA LEU A 139 -2.78 -11.67 13.75
C LEU A 139 -1.92 -12.89 14.07
N GLN A 140 -1.27 -12.94 15.24
CA GLN A 140 -0.49 -14.10 15.65
C GLN A 140 -1.34 -15.35 15.86
N ASN A 141 -2.51 -15.22 16.50
CA ASN A 141 -3.43 -16.33 16.68
C ASN A 141 -3.90 -16.87 15.33
N LEU A 142 -4.17 -15.99 14.37
CA LEU A 142 -4.52 -16.38 13.01
C LEU A 142 -3.42 -17.23 12.34
N ILE A 143 -2.15 -16.86 12.54
CA ILE A 143 -1.02 -17.64 12.00
C ILE A 143 -0.99 -19.04 12.62
N GLN A 144 -1.16 -19.12 13.95
CA GLN A 144 -1.08 -20.38 14.67
C GLN A 144 -2.23 -21.32 14.33
N VAL A 145 -3.46 -20.82 14.19
CA VAL A 145 -4.62 -21.67 13.88
C VAL A 145 -4.44 -22.42 12.55
N VAL A 146 -3.83 -21.79 11.54
CA VAL A 146 -3.61 -22.43 10.23
C VAL A 146 -2.44 -23.42 10.25
N GLU A 147 -1.50 -23.32 11.20
CA GLU A 147 -0.43 -24.32 11.35
C GLU A 147 -0.91 -25.64 11.97
N TYR A 148 -2.12 -25.66 12.56
CA TYR A 148 -2.70 -26.82 13.23
C TYR A 148 -3.89 -27.47 12.48
N ASP A 149 -4.28 -26.92 11.32
CA ASP A 149 -5.28 -27.48 10.40
C ASP A 149 -4.59 -28.25 9.26
#